data_AF-Q9F659-F1
#
_entry.id   AF-Q9F659-F1
#
_cell.length_a   1.000
_cell.length_b   1.000
_cell.length_c   1.000
_cell.angle_alpha   90.00
_cell.angle_beta   90.00
_cell.angle_gamma   90.00
#
_symmetry.space_group_name_H-M   'P 1'
#
loop_
_entity.id
_entity.type
_entity.pdbx_description
1 polymer ?
#
loop_
_entity_poly.entity_id
_entity_poly.type
_entity_poly.pdbx_seq_one_letter_code
_entity_poly.pdbx_strand_id
1 'polypeptide(L)'
;MNNNFDRSKHIYHNEAFVELVKDAIRFFHGTPVHTLPPPKQFKGAGVYAIYYIGNNPLYKQYADWNRLSYNAPIYVGKAVPKGWRQARNSDNALNQSTELFHRLKEHSRSIAAVSDLDPSDFMCRFVIFEGAGSDMIGTIEAALIKLHKPLWNSCVDGFGNHDPGKGRYEQAKSDWDVLHSGRVWADRLNGIPNSYESILENINTHLEIIKRK
;
A
#
# COMPACT_ATOMS: atom_id res chain seq x y z
N MET A 1 42.00 10.79 19.88
CA MET A 1 41.09 11.93 19.72
C MET A 1 39.84 11.65 20.53
N ASN A 2 39.59 12.40 21.60
CA ASN A 2 38.35 12.29 22.36
C ASN A 2 37.24 12.94 21.52
N ASN A 3 36.53 12.14 20.73
CA ASN A 3 35.36 12.61 20.00
C ASN A 3 34.21 12.70 21.01
N ASN A 4 34.07 13.84 21.67
CA ASN A 4 32.88 14.11 22.47
C ASN A 4 31.65 14.02 21.56
N PHE A 5 30.70 13.18 21.93
CA PHE A 5 29.45 13.01 21.22
C PHE A 5 28.67 14.32 21.17
N ASP A 6 28.25 14.72 19.98
CA ASP A 6 27.44 15.91 19.74
C ASP A 6 26.35 15.58 18.71
N ARG A 7 25.12 15.40 19.19
CA ARG A 7 23.96 15.04 18.37
C ARG A 7 23.75 16.00 17.20
N SER A 8 24.03 17.30 17.35
CA SER A 8 23.74 18.31 16.32
C SER A 8 24.51 18.04 15.02
N LYS A 9 25.71 17.44 15.11
CA LYS A 9 26.55 17.06 13.98
C LYS A 9 26.03 15.84 13.20
N HIS A 10 24.99 15.18 13.69
CA HIS A 10 24.38 14.00 13.07
C HIS A 10 22.98 14.27 12.49
N ILE A 11 22.50 15.53 12.51
CA ILE A 11 21.17 15.86 11.98
C ILE A 11 21.29 16.44 10.57
N TYR A 12 20.75 15.72 9.59
CA TYR A 12 20.63 16.19 8.21
C TYR A 12 19.27 16.88 8.00
N HIS A 13 19.30 18.09 7.48
CA HIS A 13 18.11 18.81 7.00
C HIS A 13 18.35 19.29 5.57
N ASN A 14 17.37 19.09 4.69
CA ASN A 14 17.41 19.57 3.31
C ASN A 14 15.99 19.87 2.82
N GLU A 15 15.69 21.15 2.62
CA GLU A 15 14.38 21.61 2.13
C GLU A 15 14.11 21.17 0.69
N ALA A 16 15.13 21.14 -0.17
CA ALA A 16 14.99 20.67 -1.55
C ALA A 16 14.58 19.20 -1.61
N PHE A 17 15.07 18.37 -0.67
CA PHE A 17 14.63 16.98 -0.56
C PHE A 17 13.15 16.87 -0.18
N VAL A 18 12.66 17.73 0.72
CA VAL A 18 11.25 17.77 1.11
C VAL A 18 10.37 18.20 -0.07
N GLU A 19 10.79 19.21 -0.83
CA GLU A 19 10.06 19.66 -2.02
C GLU A 19 10.04 18.61 -3.14
N LEU A 20 11.15 17.87 -3.34
CA LEU A 20 11.18 16.75 -4.27
C LEU A 20 10.14 15.68 -3.93
N VAL A 21 9.98 15.34 -2.65
CA VAL A 21 8.95 14.38 -2.21
C VAL A 21 7.54 14.94 -2.48
N LYS A 22 7.31 16.23 -2.21
CA LYS A 22 6.01 16.87 -2.50
C LYS A 22 5.71 16.88 -4.01
N ASP A 23 6.70 17.15 -4.83
CA ASP A 23 6.56 17.13 -6.29
C ASP A 23 6.17 15.75 -6.81
N ALA A 24 6.86 14.70 -6.35
CA ALA A 24 6.52 13.32 -6.70
C ALA A 24 5.09 12.93 -6.25
N ILE A 25 4.62 13.41 -5.10
CA ILE A 25 3.23 13.22 -4.65
C ILE A 25 2.25 13.95 -5.57
N ARG A 26 2.54 15.21 -5.94
CA ARG A 26 1.69 15.96 -6.90
C ARG A 26 1.61 15.25 -8.24
N PHE A 27 2.74 14.74 -8.75
CA PHE A 27 2.78 13.93 -9.95
C PHE A 27 1.91 12.67 -9.80
N PHE A 28 2.02 11.94 -8.67
CA PHE A 28 1.19 10.78 -8.36
C PHE A 28 -0.31 11.11 -8.38
N HIS A 29 -0.71 12.26 -7.84
CA HIS A 29 -2.10 12.75 -7.87
C HIS A 29 -2.55 13.26 -9.25
N GLY A 30 -1.62 13.47 -10.18
CA GLY A 30 -1.91 13.79 -11.58
C GLY A 30 -2.04 12.59 -12.52
N THR A 31 -1.59 11.39 -12.12
CA THR A 31 -1.58 10.22 -13.02
C THR A 31 -2.98 9.70 -13.39
N PRO A 32 -3.13 9.02 -14.53
CA PRO A 32 -4.40 8.39 -14.88
C PRO A 32 -4.83 7.32 -13.85
N VAL A 33 -6.14 7.24 -13.63
CA VAL A 33 -6.76 6.18 -12.83
C VAL A 33 -7.15 5.03 -13.74
N HIS A 34 -6.92 3.80 -13.28
CA HIS A 34 -7.27 2.58 -14.00
C HIS A 34 -8.04 1.60 -13.11
N THR A 35 -8.67 0.60 -13.72
CA THR A 35 -9.21 -0.57 -13.01
C THR A 35 -8.12 -1.31 -12.25
N LEU A 36 -8.49 -2.14 -11.28
CA LEU A 36 -7.59 -3.04 -10.56
C LEU A 36 -7.85 -4.52 -10.98
N PRO A 37 -6.99 -5.15 -11.81
CA PRO A 37 -5.69 -4.66 -12.27
C PRO A 37 -5.81 -3.74 -13.49
N PRO A 38 -4.73 -3.02 -13.84
CA PRO A 38 -4.66 -2.27 -15.09
C PRO A 38 -4.87 -3.19 -16.31
N PRO A 39 -5.48 -2.69 -17.41
CA PRO A 39 -5.89 -3.52 -18.53
C PRO A 39 -4.72 -4.08 -19.36
N LYS A 40 -3.52 -3.49 -19.24
CA LYS A 40 -2.32 -3.93 -19.94
C LYS A 40 -1.18 -4.11 -18.96
N GLN A 41 -0.42 -5.18 -19.15
CA GLN A 41 0.84 -5.40 -18.45
C GLN A 41 1.88 -4.35 -18.86
N PHE A 42 2.68 -3.92 -17.89
CA PHE A 42 3.79 -2.98 -18.09
C PHE A 42 5.02 -3.41 -17.28
N LYS A 43 6.18 -2.92 -17.70
CA LYS A 43 7.45 -3.06 -16.96
C LYS A 43 7.62 -1.88 -16.00
N GLY A 44 8.31 -2.12 -14.90
CA GLY A 44 8.63 -1.11 -13.90
C GLY A 44 8.43 -1.56 -12.46
N ALA A 45 9.14 -0.85 -11.57
CA ALA A 45 8.96 -0.85 -10.13
C ALA A 45 8.44 0.53 -9.71
N GLY A 46 7.79 0.63 -8.55
CA GLY A 46 7.24 1.91 -8.13
C GLY A 46 6.24 1.84 -7.00
N VAL A 47 5.39 2.86 -6.95
CA VAL A 47 4.38 3.07 -5.90
C VAL A 47 3.00 3.03 -6.53
N TYR A 48 2.02 2.50 -5.80
CA TYR A 48 0.63 2.45 -6.20
C TYR A 48 -0.31 2.78 -5.04
N ALA A 49 -1.53 3.18 -5.39
CA ALA A 49 -2.64 3.35 -4.48
C ALA A 49 -3.88 2.65 -5.04
N ILE A 50 -4.70 2.11 -4.15
CA ILE A 50 -5.97 1.46 -4.44
C ILE A 50 -7.09 2.31 -3.83
N TYR A 51 -8.15 2.49 -4.58
CA TYR A 51 -9.31 3.30 -4.23
C TYR A 51 -10.56 2.43 -4.25
N TYR A 52 -11.43 2.62 -3.27
CA TYR A 52 -12.73 1.96 -3.20
C TYR A 52 -13.85 2.91 -3.65
N ILE A 53 -14.77 2.41 -4.46
CA ILE A 53 -15.93 3.16 -5.01
C ILE A 53 -17.27 2.41 -4.89
N GLY A 54 -17.30 1.31 -4.15
CA GLY A 54 -18.47 0.44 -4.04
C GLY A 54 -19.43 0.76 -2.90
N ASN A 55 -20.26 -0.23 -2.55
CA ASN A 55 -21.34 -0.09 -1.55
C ASN A 55 -21.18 -0.96 -0.30
N ASN A 56 -20.03 -1.59 -0.07
CA ASN A 56 -19.77 -2.34 1.16
C ASN A 56 -19.91 -1.40 2.37
N PRO A 57 -20.74 -1.75 3.39
CA PRO A 57 -21.01 -0.88 4.52
C PRO A 57 -19.77 -0.42 5.29
N LEU A 58 -18.74 -1.27 5.40
CA LEU A 58 -17.49 -0.94 6.09
C LEU A 58 -16.72 0.20 5.40
N TYR A 59 -16.88 0.32 4.09
CA TYR A 59 -16.07 1.19 3.23
C TYR A 59 -16.88 2.26 2.51
N LYS A 60 -18.17 2.40 2.83
CA LYS A 60 -19.06 3.39 2.21
C LYS A 60 -18.50 4.81 2.23
N GLN A 61 -17.86 5.21 3.34
CA GLN A 61 -17.22 6.52 3.48
C GLN A 61 -16.14 6.78 2.41
N TYR A 62 -15.38 5.74 2.02
CA TYR A 62 -14.39 5.85 0.94
C TYR A 62 -15.04 6.06 -0.42
N ALA A 63 -16.17 5.40 -0.69
CA ALA A 63 -16.92 5.63 -1.92
C ALA A 63 -17.46 7.07 -2.00
N ASP A 64 -17.96 7.60 -0.88
CA ASP A 64 -18.42 9.00 -0.79
C ASP A 64 -17.28 9.99 -1.04
N TRP A 65 -16.10 9.77 -0.44
CA TRP A 65 -14.91 10.59 -0.66
C TRP A 65 -14.36 10.50 -2.08
N ASN A 66 -14.51 9.34 -2.73
CA ASN A 66 -14.04 9.10 -4.09
C ASN A 66 -15.08 9.42 -5.18
N ARG A 67 -16.28 9.91 -4.81
CA ARG A 67 -17.42 10.10 -5.71
C ARG A 67 -17.16 11.05 -6.88
N LEU A 68 -16.44 12.15 -6.64
CA LEU A 68 -16.13 13.16 -7.66
C LEU A 68 -14.71 13.04 -8.20
N SER A 69 -13.81 12.44 -7.43
CA SER A 69 -12.39 12.29 -7.75
C SER A 69 -11.74 11.30 -6.79
N TYR A 70 -10.78 10.53 -7.29
CA TYR A 70 -10.04 9.51 -6.52
C TYR A 70 -9.03 10.12 -5.56
N ASN A 71 -9.51 10.65 -4.43
CA ASN A 71 -8.72 11.39 -3.45
C ASN A 71 -8.33 10.56 -2.23
N ALA A 72 -9.15 9.57 -1.85
CA ALA A 72 -9.01 8.81 -0.62
C ALA A 72 -8.64 7.36 -0.94
N PRO A 73 -7.34 7.00 -0.98
CA PRO A 73 -6.94 5.62 -1.15
C PRO A 73 -7.30 4.81 0.09
N ILE A 74 -7.80 3.59 -0.11
CA ILE A 74 -8.01 2.60 0.96
C ILE A 74 -6.71 1.85 1.28
N TYR A 75 -5.79 1.77 0.32
CA TYR A 75 -4.46 1.19 0.47
C TYR A 75 -3.42 1.89 -0.41
N VAL A 76 -2.19 1.99 0.09
CA VAL A 76 -1.00 2.43 -0.64
C VAL A 76 0.08 1.38 -0.44
N GLY A 77 0.82 1.07 -1.49
CA GLY A 77 1.95 0.16 -1.39
C GLY A 77 3.00 0.41 -2.45
N LYS A 78 4.10 -0.34 -2.35
CA LYS A 78 5.18 -0.34 -3.34
C LYS A 78 5.47 -1.71 -3.93
N ALA A 79 6.17 -1.70 -5.05
CA ALA A 79 6.86 -2.84 -5.60
C ALA A 79 8.28 -2.39 -5.96
N VAL A 80 9.29 -3.07 -5.42
CA VAL A 80 10.71 -2.76 -5.66
C VAL A 80 11.33 -3.80 -6.59
N PRO A 81 12.39 -3.46 -7.34
CA PRO A 81 13.06 -4.42 -8.21
C PRO A 81 13.61 -5.65 -7.48
N LYS A 82 13.63 -6.80 -8.15
CA LYS A 82 14.31 -7.99 -7.62
C LYS A 82 15.80 -7.74 -7.48
N GLY A 83 16.37 -8.14 -6.35
CA GLY A 83 17.79 -7.92 -6.06
C GLY A 83 18.11 -6.51 -5.56
N TRP A 84 17.10 -5.65 -5.38
CA TRP A 84 17.25 -4.29 -4.80
C TRP A 84 18.11 -4.29 -3.54
N ARG A 85 17.78 -5.15 -2.58
CA ARG A 85 18.49 -5.25 -1.29
C ARG A 85 19.94 -5.73 -1.40
N GLN A 86 20.33 -6.32 -2.53
CA GLN A 86 21.66 -6.87 -2.74
C GLN A 86 22.48 -6.03 -3.73
N ALA A 87 21.94 -4.92 -4.24
CA ALA A 87 22.54 -4.07 -5.29
C ALA A 87 23.03 -4.86 -6.53
N ARG A 88 22.47 -6.06 -6.78
CA ARG A 88 22.92 -6.96 -7.86
C ARG A 88 22.43 -6.56 -9.24
N ASN A 89 21.42 -5.70 -9.30
CA ASN A 89 20.86 -5.17 -10.53
C ASN A 89 20.86 -3.65 -10.42
N SER A 90 21.59 -2.97 -11.31
CA SER A 90 21.26 -1.59 -11.64
C SER A 90 19.96 -1.61 -12.45
N ASP A 91 18.95 -0.84 -12.04
CA ASP A 91 17.70 -0.66 -12.79
C ASP A 91 18.01 0.00 -14.14
N ASN A 92 18.44 -0.82 -15.10
CA ASN A 92 18.69 -0.40 -16.46
C ASN A 92 17.38 -0.54 -17.24
N ALA A 93 16.98 0.50 -17.99
CA ALA A 93 15.69 0.54 -18.70
C ALA A 93 15.47 -0.67 -19.63
N LEU A 94 16.55 -1.30 -20.10
CA LEU A 94 16.53 -2.47 -20.96
C LEU A 94 16.12 -3.78 -20.26
N ASN A 95 16.29 -3.90 -18.94
CA ASN A 95 16.07 -5.12 -18.15
C ASN A 95 14.99 -4.98 -17.07
N GLN A 96 14.06 -4.04 -17.23
CA GLN A 96 13.00 -3.84 -16.25
C GLN A 96 12.07 -5.06 -16.12
N SER A 97 11.87 -5.52 -14.90
CA SER A 97 10.87 -6.53 -14.56
C SER A 97 9.48 -5.90 -14.37
N THR A 98 8.46 -6.74 -14.21
CA THR A 98 7.03 -6.33 -14.17
C THR A 98 6.48 -6.34 -12.73
N GLU A 99 7.31 -6.03 -11.73
CA GLU A 99 6.96 -6.20 -10.31
C GLU A 99 5.73 -5.37 -9.91
N LEU A 100 5.64 -4.11 -10.37
CA LEU A 100 4.52 -3.23 -10.02
C LEU A 100 3.19 -3.76 -10.57
N PHE A 101 3.17 -4.18 -11.84
CA PHE A 101 1.99 -4.79 -12.44
C PHE A 101 1.60 -6.10 -11.75
N HIS A 102 2.58 -6.99 -11.50
CA HIS A 102 2.32 -8.24 -10.79
C HIS A 102 1.77 -8.00 -9.39
N ARG A 103 2.29 -7.00 -8.68
CA ARG A 103 1.80 -6.66 -7.34
C ARG A 103 0.34 -6.18 -7.36
N LEU A 104 -0.03 -5.31 -8.29
CA LEU A 104 -1.42 -4.89 -8.48
C LEU A 104 -2.33 -6.07 -8.85
N LYS A 105 -1.85 -6.99 -9.68
CA LYS A 105 -2.57 -8.20 -10.07
C LYS A 105 -2.76 -9.17 -8.90
N GLU A 106 -1.77 -9.30 -8.02
CA GLU A 106 -1.89 -10.08 -6.77
C GLU A 106 -2.96 -9.49 -5.86
N HIS A 107 -2.99 -8.17 -5.69
CA HIS A 107 -4.01 -7.49 -4.89
C HIS A 107 -5.41 -7.68 -5.44
N SER A 108 -5.58 -7.55 -6.75
CA SER A 108 -6.86 -7.85 -7.41
C SER A 108 -7.32 -9.28 -7.14
N ARG A 109 -6.41 -10.26 -7.18
CA ARG A 109 -6.72 -11.67 -6.85
C ARG A 109 -7.11 -11.85 -5.39
N SER A 110 -6.46 -11.15 -4.46
CA SER A 110 -6.83 -11.19 -3.04
C SER A 110 -8.25 -10.66 -2.81
N ILE A 111 -8.63 -9.58 -3.50
CA ILE A 111 -10.00 -9.03 -3.45
C ILE A 111 -11.00 -10.00 -4.08
N ALA A 112 -10.67 -10.59 -5.23
CA ALA A 112 -11.55 -11.57 -5.89
C ALA A 112 -11.71 -12.89 -5.14
N ALA A 113 -10.85 -13.17 -4.15
CA ALA A 113 -10.89 -14.39 -3.36
C ALA A 113 -11.87 -14.33 -2.18
N VAL A 114 -12.37 -13.14 -1.83
CA VAL A 114 -13.28 -12.93 -0.69
C VAL A 114 -14.70 -12.67 -1.19
N SER A 115 -15.71 -12.98 -0.37
CA SER A 115 -17.11 -12.96 -0.80
C SER A 115 -17.82 -11.62 -0.62
N ASP A 116 -17.26 -10.70 0.17
CA ASP A 116 -17.90 -9.46 0.58
C ASP A 116 -17.35 -8.21 -0.14
N LEU A 117 -16.42 -8.40 -1.08
CA LEU A 117 -15.83 -7.35 -1.92
C LEU A 117 -15.98 -7.69 -3.39
N ASP A 118 -16.49 -6.75 -4.19
CA ASP A 118 -16.53 -6.86 -5.65
C ASP A 118 -15.24 -6.23 -6.25
N PRO A 119 -14.43 -6.97 -7.04
CA PRO A 119 -13.26 -6.41 -7.71
C PRO A 119 -13.55 -5.19 -8.59
N SER A 120 -14.76 -5.05 -9.13
CA SER A 120 -15.17 -3.91 -9.96
C SER A 120 -15.34 -2.61 -9.16
N ASP A 121 -15.44 -2.70 -7.83
CA ASP A 121 -15.49 -1.54 -6.93
C ASP A 121 -14.10 -0.93 -6.63
N PHE A 122 -13.04 -1.44 -7.26
CA PHE A 122 -11.67 -1.03 -6.99
C PHE A 122 -10.95 -0.44 -8.20
N MET A 123 -10.34 0.71 -7.96
CA MET A 123 -9.53 1.44 -8.93
C MET A 123 -8.11 1.61 -8.39
N CYS A 124 -7.16 1.93 -9.27
CA CYS A 124 -5.78 2.15 -8.87
C CYS A 124 -5.11 3.32 -9.61
N ARG A 125 -4.12 3.89 -8.94
CA ARG A 125 -3.09 4.77 -9.54
C ARG A 125 -1.73 4.17 -9.25
N PHE A 126 -0.78 4.45 -10.12
CA PHE A 126 0.59 4.02 -9.93
C PHE A 126 1.57 4.98 -10.59
N VAL A 127 2.80 5.01 -10.09
CA VAL A 127 3.93 5.73 -10.65
C VAL A 127 5.10 4.76 -10.73
N ILE A 128 5.74 4.71 -11.89
CA ILE A 128 6.95 3.92 -12.14
C ILE A 128 8.15 4.83 -11.84
N PHE A 129 9.14 4.29 -11.12
CA PHE A 129 10.41 4.95 -10.86
C PHE A 129 11.54 4.15 -11.51
N GLU A 130 12.45 4.83 -12.19
CA GLU A 130 13.54 4.23 -12.96
C GLU A 130 14.90 4.84 -12.60
N GLY A 131 15.98 4.10 -12.85
CA GLY A 131 17.34 4.56 -12.60
C GLY A 131 17.55 4.98 -11.14
N ALA A 132 18.21 6.11 -10.89
CA ALA A 132 18.41 6.64 -9.54
C ALA A 132 17.09 7.06 -8.85
N GLY A 133 16.00 7.22 -9.60
CA GLY A 133 14.69 7.54 -9.03
C GLY A 133 14.08 6.40 -8.23
N SER A 134 14.44 5.14 -8.49
CA SER A 134 13.87 3.99 -7.78
C SER A 134 14.29 3.93 -6.30
N ASP A 135 15.37 4.63 -5.92
CA ASP A 135 15.78 4.80 -4.51
C ASP A 135 14.70 5.49 -3.68
N MET A 136 13.86 6.31 -4.32
CA MET A 136 12.81 7.09 -3.68
C MET A 136 11.50 6.33 -3.47
N ILE A 137 11.35 5.12 -4.03
CA ILE A 137 10.09 4.35 -3.96
C ILE A 137 9.60 4.21 -2.51
N GLY A 138 10.50 3.86 -1.58
CA GLY A 138 10.16 3.72 -0.16
C GLY A 138 9.75 5.05 0.49
N THR A 139 10.44 6.14 0.15
CA THR A 139 10.14 7.48 0.67
C THR A 139 8.77 7.97 0.20
N ILE A 140 8.44 7.77 -1.09
CA ILE A 140 7.17 8.22 -1.67
C ILE A 140 5.99 7.41 -1.13
N GLU A 141 6.13 6.08 -1.00
CA GLU A 141 5.12 5.24 -0.34
C GLU A 141 4.82 5.73 1.08
N ALA A 142 5.87 5.91 1.90
CA ALA A 142 5.71 6.36 3.28
C ALA A 142 5.06 7.76 3.35
N ALA A 143 5.42 8.66 2.44
CA ALA A 143 4.84 10.00 2.40
C ALA A 143 3.35 9.98 2.00
N LEU A 144 2.95 9.14 1.05
CA LEU A 144 1.55 8.92 0.69
C LEU A 144 0.76 8.29 1.85
N ILE A 145 1.31 7.28 2.54
CA ILE A 145 0.68 6.69 3.73
C ILE A 145 0.52 7.75 4.84
N LYS A 146 1.54 8.58 5.09
CA LYS A 146 1.47 9.65 6.10
C LYS A 146 0.40 10.70 5.76
N LEU A 147 0.30 11.07 4.48
CA LEU A 147 -0.65 12.05 3.98
C LEU A 147 -2.09 11.55 4.14
N HIS A 148 -2.38 10.37 3.57
CA HIS A 148 -3.74 9.85 3.43
C HIS A 148 -4.20 8.99 4.61
N LYS A 149 -3.26 8.39 5.36
CA LYS A 149 -3.52 7.38 6.39
C LYS A 149 -4.52 6.31 5.91
N PRO A 150 -4.25 5.58 4.82
CA PRO A 150 -5.23 4.63 4.28
C PRO A 150 -5.63 3.56 5.29
N LEU A 151 -6.90 3.15 5.30
CA LEU A 151 -7.45 2.21 6.29
C LEU A 151 -6.66 0.90 6.34
N TRP A 152 -6.38 0.30 5.17
CA TRP A 152 -5.68 -0.99 5.07
C TRP A 152 -4.16 -0.89 5.28
N ASN A 153 -3.64 0.31 5.57
CA ASN A 153 -2.25 0.53 5.97
C ASN A 153 -2.10 0.89 7.46
N SER A 154 -3.12 1.51 8.04
CA SER A 154 -3.01 2.23 9.31
C SER A 154 -3.93 1.70 10.41
N CYS A 155 -4.88 0.83 10.07
CA CYS A 155 -5.92 0.37 10.98
C CYS A 155 -6.28 -1.10 10.78
N VAL A 156 -6.48 -1.53 9.53
CA VAL A 156 -6.85 -2.90 9.18
C VAL A 156 -5.67 -3.55 8.48
N ASP A 157 -4.77 -4.12 9.27
CA ASP A 157 -3.52 -4.66 8.76
C ASP A 157 -3.72 -5.99 8.03
N GLY A 158 -2.79 -6.27 7.11
CA GLY A 158 -2.61 -7.59 6.51
C GLY A 158 -3.15 -7.80 5.09
N PHE A 159 -3.78 -6.79 4.49
CA PHE A 159 -4.12 -6.83 3.06
C PHE A 159 -2.91 -7.19 2.19
N GLY A 160 -1.76 -6.56 2.46
CA GLY A 160 -0.51 -6.79 1.73
C GLY A 160 0.24 -8.09 2.03
N ASN A 161 -0.27 -8.94 2.92
CA ASN A 161 0.41 -10.17 3.32
C ASN A 161 0.39 -11.22 2.20
N HIS A 162 1.44 -12.04 2.19
CA HIS A 162 1.50 -13.28 1.42
C HIS A 162 1.31 -14.48 2.34
N ASP A 163 1.10 -15.65 1.74
CA ASP A 163 1.21 -16.93 2.45
C ASP A 163 2.54 -16.96 3.22
N PRO A 164 2.50 -17.14 4.55
CA PRO A 164 3.73 -17.18 5.35
C PRO A 164 4.55 -18.43 5.07
N GLY A 165 3.99 -19.46 4.44
CA GLY A 165 4.68 -20.71 4.16
C GLY A 165 4.97 -21.53 5.41
N LYS A 166 5.70 -22.65 5.20
CA LYS A 166 5.91 -23.68 6.22
C LYS A 166 6.59 -23.12 7.47
N GLY A 167 6.09 -23.52 8.65
CA GLY A 167 6.67 -23.19 9.95
C GLY A 167 6.21 -21.85 10.54
N ARG A 168 5.31 -21.13 9.86
CA ARG A 168 4.76 -19.85 10.32
C ARG A 168 3.23 -19.87 10.43
N TYR A 169 2.64 -21.06 10.56
CA TYR A 169 1.17 -21.22 10.68
C TYR A 169 0.64 -20.95 12.09
N GLU A 170 1.50 -20.87 13.11
CA GLU A 170 1.10 -20.53 14.49
C GLU A 170 0.83 -19.03 14.69
N GLN A 171 1.08 -18.19 13.69
CA GLN A 171 0.68 -16.79 13.74
C GLN A 171 -0.84 -16.64 13.60
N ALA A 172 -1.39 -15.53 14.10
CA ALA A 172 -2.80 -15.23 13.98
C ALA A 172 -3.17 -14.76 12.56
N LYS A 173 -4.45 -14.92 12.19
CA LYS A 173 -5.02 -14.23 11.02
C LYS A 173 -4.89 -12.72 11.21
N SER A 174 -4.65 -12.00 10.11
CA SER A 174 -4.62 -10.55 10.13
C SER A 174 -6.03 -9.97 10.24
N ASP A 175 -6.17 -8.72 10.70
CA ASP A 175 -7.48 -8.06 10.80
C ASP A 175 -8.21 -8.03 9.46
N TRP A 176 -7.47 -7.82 8.36
CA TRP A 176 -8.05 -7.89 7.02
C TRP A 176 -8.62 -9.29 6.71
N ASP A 177 -7.94 -10.37 7.11
CA ASP A 177 -8.42 -11.75 6.91
C ASP A 177 -9.56 -12.16 7.84
N VAL A 178 -9.71 -11.47 8.98
CA VAL A 178 -10.86 -11.66 9.89
C VAL A 178 -12.10 -11.01 9.29
N LEU A 179 -11.98 -9.79 8.73
CA LEU A 179 -13.08 -9.10 8.06
C LEU A 179 -13.46 -9.77 6.73
N HIS A 180 -12.46 -10.18 5.95
CA HIS A 180 -12.60 -10.65 4.58
C HIS A 180 -12.07 -12.09 4.45
N SER A 181 -12.89 -13.05 4.85
CA SER A 181 -12.55 -14.47 4.74
C SER A 181 -12.54 -14.92 3.27
N GLY A 182 -11.55 -15.73 2.88
CA GLY A 182 -11.47 -16.31 1.53
C GLY A 182 -10.06 -16.61 1.02
N ARG A 183 -9.02 -15.96 1.58
CA ARG A 183 -7.64 -16.33 1.28
C ARG A 183 -7.31 -17.68 1.92
N VAL A 184 -7.25 -18.74 1.12
CA VAL A 184 -7.02 -20.14 1.56
C VAL A 184 -5.86 -20.30 2.55
N TRP A 185 -4.77 -19.55 2.36
CA TRP A 185 -3.62 -19.66 3.26
C TRP A 185 -3.88 -19.08 4.65
N ALA A 186 -4.78 -18.10 4.78
CA ALA A 186 -5.15 -17.49 6.06
C ALA A 186 -5.94 -18.48 6.93
N ASP A 187 -6.72 -19.39 6.33
CA ASP A 187 -7.46 -20.43 7.05
C ASP A 187 -6.57 -21.50 7.68
N ARG A 188 -5.30 -21.55 7.30
CA ARG A 188 -4.30 -22.44 7.90
C ARG A 188 -3.59 -21.83 9.11
N LEU A 189 -3.97 -20.61 9.51
CA LEU A 189 -3.37 -19.90 10.63
C LEU A 189 -4.07 -20.28 11.94
N ASN A 190 -3.27 -20.63 12.95
CA ASN A 190 -3.72 -21.20 14.22
C ASN A 190 -3.68 -20.20 15.39
N GLY A 191 -3.04 -19.04 15.21
CA GLY A 191 -2.97 -18.03 16.27
C GLY A 191 -4.31 -17.35 16.52
N ILE A 192 -4.50 -16.83 17.72
CA ILE A 192 -5.73 -16.13 18.13
C ILE A 192 -5.79 -14.75 17.45
N PRO A 193 -6.75 -14.49 16.55
CA PRO A 193 -6.89 -13.18 15.91
C PRO A 193 -7.62 -12.19 16.81
N ASN A 194 -7.60 -10.90 16.43
CA ASN A 194 -8.51 -9.91 17.01
C ASN A 194 -9.96 -10.29 16.71
N SER A 195 -10.88 -9.92 17.61
CA SER A 195 -12.32 -10.12 17.37
C SER A 195 -12.83 -9.17 16.29
N TYR A 196 -13.87 -9.60 15.58
CA TYR A 196 -14.52 -8.80 14.55
C TYR A 196 -14.99 -7.44 15.11
N GLU A 197 -15.56 -7.43 16.32
CA GLU A 197 -16.07 -6.23 16.98
C GLU A 197 -14.96 -5.22 17.30
N SER A 198 -13.81 -5.70 17.78
CA SER A 198 -12.64 -4.86 18.07
C SER A 198 -12.12 -4.19 16.79
N ILE A 199 -12.08 -4.94 15.68
CA ILE A 199 -11.66 -4.40 14.39
C ILE A 199 -12.65 -3.34 13.90
N LEU A 200 -13.96 -3.55 14.05
CA LEU A 200 -14.98 -2.55 13.71
C LEU A 200 -14.85 -1.26 14.52
N GLU A 201 -14.59 -1.36 15.82
CA GLU A 201 -14.37 -0.20 16.68
C GLU A 201 -13.14 0.61 16.23
N ASN A 202 -12.07 -0.07 15.86
CA ASN A 202 -10.87 0.54 15.30
C ASN A 202 -11.17 1.27 13.97
N ILE A 203 -11.94 0.64 13.06
CA ILE A 203 -12.36 1.26 11.79
C ILE A 203 -13.14 2.54 12.06
N ASN A 204 -14.14 2.50 12.94
CA ASN A 204 -14.95 3.67 13.26
C ASN A 204 -14.10 4.81 13.83
N THR A 205 -13.21 4.50 14.77
CA THR A 205 -12.28 5.46 15.37
C THR A 205 -11.37 6.08 14.29
N HIS A 206 -10.85 5.26 13.39
CA HIS A 206 -9.99 5.71 12.31
C HIS A 206 -10.71 6.63 11.31
N LEU A 207 -11.94 6.29 10.91
CA LEU A 207 -12.74 7.10 10.00
C LEU A 207 -13.07 8.47 10.62
N GLU A 208 -13.36 8.53 11.91
CA GLU A 208 -13.58 9.80 12.62
C GLU A 208 -12.32 10.68 12.68
N ILE A 209 -11.13 10.08 12.79
CA ILE A 209 -9.86 10.82 12.74
C ILE A 209 -9.63 11.40 11.33
N ILE A 210 -9.94 10.64 10.27
CA ILE A 210 -9.74 11.11 8.90
C ILE A 210 -10.74 12.19 8.51
N LYS A 211 -12.01 12.08 8.90
CA LYS A 211 -13.05 13.10 8.61
C LYS A 211 -12.71 14.50 9.12
N ARG A 212 -11.88 14.60 10.17
CA ARG A 212 -11.49 15.87 10.79
C ARG A 212 -10.30 16.56 10.12
N LYS A 213 -9.65 15.91 9.15
CA LYS A 213 -8.59 16.51 8.33
C LYS A 213 -9.19 17.31 7.18
#